data_AF-F9S1V2-F1
#
_entry.id   AF-F9S1V2-F1
#
_cell.length_a   1.000
_cell.length_b   1.000
_cell.length_c   1.000
_cell.angle_alpha   90.00
_cell.angle_beta   90.00
_cell.angle_gamma   90.00
#
_symmetry.space_group_name_H-M   'P 1'
#
loop_
_entity.id
_entity.type
_entity.pdbx_description
1 polymer ?
#
loop_
_entity_poly.entity_id
_entity_poly.type
_entity_poly.pdbx_seq_one_letter_code
_entity_poly.pdbx_strand_id
1 'polypeptide(L)' 'MSVISLSNADVHQVLSASHHAIANKELAPLVLAVSTLSAKEGLRPEVALIRLMQQGASNEGECDG' A
#
# COMPACT_ATOMS: atom_id res chain seq x y z
N MET A 1 -0.36 4.52 -42.33
CA MET A 1 0.45 4.27 -41.12
C MET A 1 0.28 5.46 -40.19
N SER A 2 -0.60 5.35 -39.19
CA SER A 2 -0.76 6.41 -38.19
C SER A 2 0.22 6.11 -37.06
N VAL A 3 1.32 6.86 -37.01
CA VAL A 3 2.21 6.84 -35.85
C VAL A 3 1.43 7.42 -34.68
N ILE A 4 1.20 6.62 -33.64
CA ILE A 4 0.55 7.07 -32.42
C ILE A 4 1.54 8.04 -31.76
N SER A 5 1.31 9.34 -31.98
CA SER A 5 2.03 10.39 -31.26
C SER A 5 1.48 10.37 -29.83
N LEU A 6 2.13 9.58 -28.97
CA LEU A 6 1.93 9.62 -27.52
C LEU A 6 2.28 11.04 -27.06
N SER A 7 1.27 11.91 -26.99
CA SER A 7 1.44 13.23 -26.41
C SER A 7 1.92 13.07 -24.97
N ASN A 8 2.78 13.97 -24.50
CA ASN A 8 3.38 13.91 -23.17
C ASN A 8 2.34 13.66 -22.03
N ALA A 9 1.09 14.11 -22.20
CA ALA A 9 -0.01 13.85 -21.28
C ALA A 9 -0.38 12.36 -21.13
N ASP A 10 -0.28 11.59 -22.21
CA ASP A 10 -0.61 10.15 -22.23
C ASP A 10 0.49 9.33 -21.53
N VAL A 11 1.75 9.72 -21.71
CA VAL A 11 2.89 9.14 -20.97
C VAL A 11 2.78 9.40 -19.47
N HIS A 12 2.40 10.62 -19.08
CA HIS A 12 2.16 10.95 -17.67
C HIS A 12 0.94 10.23 -17.08
N GLN A 13 -0.14 10.03 -17.84
CA GLN A 13 -1.29 9.24 -17.40
C GLN A 13 -0.93 7.77 -17.18
N VAL A 14 -0.17 7.16 -18.10
CA VAL A 14 0.29 5.77 -17.97
C VAL A 14 1.25 5.61 -16.78
N LEU A 15 2.20 6.54 -16.62
CA LEU A 15 3.11 6.54 -15.47
C LEU A 15 2.37 6.75 -14.14
N SER A 16 1.42 7.70 -14.09
CA SER A 16 0.64 7.97 -12.88
C SER A 16 -0.32 6.83 -12.54
N ALA A 17 -0.94 6.21 -13.54
CA ALA A 17 -1.77 5.02 -13.37
C ALA A 17 -0.95 3.81 -12.90
N SER A 18 0.28 3.66 -13.40
CA SER A 18 1.23 2.64 -12.94
C SER A 18 1.61 2.86 -11.48
N HIS A 19 1.96 4.09 -11.09
CA HIS A 19 2.29 4.41 -9.70
C HIS A 19 1.08 4.23 -8.77
N HIS A 20 -0.12 4.58 -9.21
CA HIS A 20 -1.35 4.28 -8.47
C HIS A 20 -1.59 2.78 -8.33
N ALA A 21 -1.38 2.00 -9.39
CA ALA A 21 -1.56 0.55 -9.34
C ALA A 21 -0.55 -0.11 -8.39
N ILE A 22 0.69 0.36 -8.38
CA ILE A 22 1.74 -0.11 -7.46
C ILE A 22 1.39 0.30 -6.02
N ALA A 23 1.08 1.57 -5.78
CA ALA A 23 0.69 2.05 -4.45
C ALA A 23 -0.55 1.30 -3.92
N ASN A 24 -1.56 1.09 -4.75
CA ASN A 24 -2.76 0.34 -4.35
C ASN A 24 -2.47 -1.13 -4.10
N LYS A 25 -1.56 -1.75 -4.86
CA LYS A 25 -1.15 -3.13 -4.66
C LYS A 25 -0.44 -3.32 -3.31
N GLU A 26 0.38 -2.37 -2.90
CA GLU A 26 1.10 -2.43 -1.62
C GLU A 26 0.23 -1.97 -0.43
N LEU A 27 -0.69 -1.02 -0.64
CA LEU A 27 -1.59 -0.52 0.40
C LEU A 27 -2.78 -1.44 0.67
N ALA A 28 -3.31 -2.14 -0.35
CA ALA A 28 -4.42 -3.06 -0.19
C ALA A 28 -4.21 -4.14 0.90
N PRO A 29 -3.08 -4.86 0.95
CA PRO A 29 -2.84 -5.85 2.00
C PRO A 29 -2.73 -5.20 3.39
N LEU A 30 -2.15 -4.00 3.50
CA LEU A 30 -2.09 -3.27 4.75
C LEU A 30 -3.50 -2.90 5.25
N VAL A 31 -4.35 -2.35 4.37
CA VAL A 31 -5.73 -2.01 4.70
C VAL A 31 -6.51 -3.25 5.13
N LEU A 32 -6.35 -4.37 4.43
CA LEU A 32 -7.01 -5.63 4.78
C LEU A 32 -6.56 -6.14 6.17
N ALA A 33 -5.26 -6.09 6.45
CA ALA A 33 -4.71 -6.48 7.75
C ALA A 33 -5.25 -5.61 8.88
N VAL A 34 -5.31 -4.29 8.68
CA VAL A 34 -5.88 -3.33 9.64
C VAL A 34 -7.35 -3.62 9.89
N SER A 35 -8.15 -3.80 8.84
CA SER A 35 -9.58 -4.12 8.97
C SER A 35 -9.81 -5.46 9.69
N THR A 36 -8.99 -6.46 9.40
CA THR A 36 -9.08 -7.78 10.02
C THR A 36 -8.77 -7.70 11.51
N LEU A 37 -7.68 -7.01 11.88
CA LEU A 37 -7.29 -6.83 13.28
C LEU A 37 -8.31 -6.00 14.05
N SER A 38 -8.80 -4.92 13.43
CA SER A 38 -9.86 -4.06 13.95
C SER A 38 -11.13 -4.86 14.27
N ALA A 39 -11.61 -5.66 13.31
CA ALA A 39 -12.80 -6.50 13.49
C ALA A 39 -12.60 -7.62 14.53
N LYS A 40 -11.43 -8.25 14.55
CA LYS A 40 -11.11 -9.34 15.48
C LYS A 40 -11.01 -8.87 16.93
N GLU A 41 -10.44 -7.71 17.17
CA GLU A 41 -10.15 -7.19 18.52
C GLU A 41 -11.15 -6.11 18.98
N GLY A 42 -12.11 -5.73 18.13
CA GLY A 42 -13.05 -4.64 18.43
C GLY A 42 -12.34 -3.28 18.59
N LEU A 43 -11.21 -3.09 17.90
CA LEU A 43 -10.41 -1.88 17.98
C LEU A 43 -10.89 -0.83 16.97
N ARG A 44 -10.54 0.43 17.22
CA ARG A 44 -10.62 1.43 16.17
C ARG A 44 -9.54 1.17 15.12
N PRO A 45 -9.81 1.35 13.81
CA PRO A 45 -8.84 1.07 12.75
C PRO A 45 -7.48 1.76 12.92
N GLU A 46 -7.45 2.98 13.47
CA GLU A 46 -6.23 3.74 13.72
C GLU A 46 -5.35 3.05 14.77
N VAL A 47 -5.96 2.47 15.80
CA VAL A 47 -5.25 1.72 16.85
C VAL A 47 -4.72 0.41 16.30
N ALA A 48 -5.50 -0.28 15.46
CA ALA A 48 -5.06 -1.50 14.78
C ALA A 48 -3.87 -1.23 13.83
N LEU A 49 -3.87 -0.11 13.10
CA LEU A 49 -2.75 0.32 12.27
C LEU A 49 -1.48 0.56 13.09
N ILE A 50 -1.56 1.33 14.17
CA ILE A 50 -0.40 1.61 15.03
C ILE A 50 0.21 0.30 15.56
N ARG A 51 -0.61 -0.66 15.98
CA ARG A 51 -0.14 -1.98 16.45
C ARG A 51 0.55 -2.77 15.36
N LEU A 52 -0.01 -2.81 14.15
CA LEU A 52 0.61 -3.50 13.02
C LEU A 52 1.95 -2.87 12.65
N MET A 53 2.06 -1.55 12.69
CA MET A 53 3.34 -0.85 12.45
C MET A 53 4.38 -1.15 13.53
N GLN A 54 3.97 -1.23 14.80
CA GLN A 54 4.85 -1.63 15.90
C GLN A 54 5.33 -3.08 15.75
N GLN A 55 4.44 -4.01 15.36
CA GLN A 55 4.80 -5.40 15.09
C GLN A 55 5.79 -5.51 13.91
N GLY A 56 5.55 -4.77 12.82
CA GLY A 56 6.48 -4.72 11.69
C GLY A 56 7.87 -4.22 12.10
N ALA A 57 7.93 -3.11 12.85
CA ALA A 57 9.19 -2.53 13.32
C ALA A 57 9.95 -3.43 14.31
N SER A 58 9.25 -4.18 15.16
CA SER A 58 9.88 -5.17 16.06
C SER A 58 10.44 -6.36 15.29
N ASN A 59 9.75 -6.82 14.24
CA ASN A 59 10.17 -7.97 13.43
C ASN A 59 11.41 -7.65 12.56
N GLU A 60 11.61 -6.40 12.16
CA GLU A 60 12.81 -5.96 11.44
C GLU A 60 14.05 -5.85 12.36
N GLY A 61 13.86 -5.64 13.67
CA GLY A 61 14.94 -5.56 14.66
C GLY A 61 15.38 -6.92 15.24
N GLU A 62 14.62 -7.99 15.04
CA GLU A 62 14.90 -9.34 15.57
C GLU A 62 15.81 -10.18 14.65
N CYS A 63 16.17 -9.68 13.46
CA CYS A 63 17.07 -10.36 12.52
C CYS A 63 18.57 -10.03 12.72
N ASP A 64 18.92 -9.16 13.68
CA ASP A 64 20.31 -8.75 14.01
C ASP A 64 20.82 -9.36 15.34
N GLY A 65 20.26 -10.50 15.77
CA GLY A 65 20.61 -11.21 17.02
C GLY A 65 21.38 -12.51 16.83
#